data_AF-A0A419GME7-F1
#
_entry.id   AF-A0A419GME7-F1
#
_cell.length_a   1.000
_cell.length_b   1.000
_cell.length_c   1.000
_cell.angle_alpha   90.00
_cell.angle_beta   90.00
_cell.angle_gamma   90.00
#
_symmetry.space_group_name_H-M   'P 1'
#
loop_
_entity.id
_entity.type
_entity.pdbx_description
1 polymer ?
#
loop_
_entity_poly.entity_id
_entity_poly.type
_entity_poly.pdbx_seq_one_letter_code
_entity_poly.pdbx_strand_id
1 'polypeptide(L)'
;MEGTLKYVYMMQGEPHELRQKVAEYWETLPGFSSMKTSDRVERFLAEVPEPKSLEWKSLRDLVLTEDEKADMKQDFSRKQRSILEQKWSFSGIIKELFMSGRDDLKLFIHSAAYGYGSSSHLIHKDGDGVGMVWERCTRDAERQMAVKLGHSARIVSDVCVFAKIRLLYLLKACQEETAYITHIDERYRWLNEELNKAASRFNQIEYGDKG
;
A
#
# COMPACT_ATOMS: atom_id res chain seq x y z
N MET A 1 3.56 0.58 -2.22
CA MET A 1 2.35 0.67 -3.06
C MET A 1 1.19 1.34 -2.33
N GLU A 2 0.56 0.72 -1.31
CA GLU A 2 -0.62 1.29 -0.63
C GLU A 2 -0.38 2.71 -0.08
N GLY A 3 0.77 2.94 0.57
CA GLY A 3 1.13 4.29 1.04
C GLY A 3 1.25 5.32 -0.09
N THR A 4 1.73 4.93 -1.27
CA THR A 4 1.77 5.80 -2.46
C THR A 4 0.37 6.11 -2.97
N LEU A 5 -0.54 5.13 -2.96
CA LEU A 5 -1.94 5.34 -3.36
C LEU A 5 -2.64 6.32 -2.41
N LYS A 6 -2.51 6.13 -1.09
CA LYS A 6 -3.01 7.05 -0.06
C LYS A 6 -2.44 8.45 -0.22
N TYR A 7 -1.14 8.55 -0.47
CA TYR A 7 -0.47 9.82 -0.73
C TYR A 7 -1.04 10.53 -1.96
N VAL A 8 -1.12 9.85 -3.10
CA VAL A 8 -1.71 10.40 -4.33
C VAL A 8 -3.15 10.86 -4.08
N TYR A 9 -3.95 10.05 -3.40
CA TYR A 9 -5.34 10.37 -3.06
C TYR A 9 -5.48 11.61 -2.17
N MET A 10 -4.62 11.76 -1.16
CA MET A 10 -4.56 12.94 -0.29
C MET A 10 -4.27 14.22 -1.08
N MET A 11 -3.34 14.14 -2.03
CA MET A 11 -2.85 15.30 -2.79
C MET A 11 -3.72 15.65 -4.01
N GLN A 12 -4.98 15.22 -4.02
CA GLN A 12 -5.91 15.38 -5.14
C GLN A 12 -7.19 16.09 -4.70
N GLY A 13 -7.68 16.98 -5.55
CA GLY A 13 -8.88 17.77 -5.31
C GLY A 13 -8.60 19.25 -5.08
N GLU A 14 -9.63 19.96 -4.68
CA GLU A 14 -9.58 21.37 -4.31
C GLU A 14 -8.94 21.56 -2.91
N PRO A 15 -8.40 22.75 -2.59
CA PRO A 15 -7.69 22.99 -1.32
C PRO A 15 -8.49 22.62 -0.05
N HIS A 16 -9.82 22.75 -0.09
CA HIS A 16 -10.68 22.35 1.02
C HIS A 16 -10.79 20.83 1.17
N GLU A 17 -10.85 20.08 0.05
CA GLU A 17 -10.86 18.62 0.04
C GLU A 17 -9.52 18.06 0.53
N LEU A 18 -8.40 18.67 0.15
CA LEU A 18 -7.07 18.30 0.64
C LEU A 18 -7.00 18.43 2.16
N ARG A 19 -7.43 19.57 2.71
CA ARG A 19 -7.46 19.78 4.17
C ARG A 19 -8.33 18.75 4.88
N GLN A 20 -9.52 18.47 4.33
CA GLN A 20 -10.40 17.44 4.86
C GLN A 20 -9.71 16.07 4.86
N LYS A 21 -9.11 15.65 3.75
CA LYS A 21 -8.42 14.36 3.65
C LYS A 21 -7.24 14.27 4.62
N VAL A 22 -6.49 15.35 4.82
CA VAL A 22 -5.39 15.41 5.79
C VAL A 22 -5.92 15.23 7.21
N ALA A 23 -6.97 15.95 7.60
CA ALA A 23 -7.59 15.82 8.92
C ALA A 23 -8.13 14.40 9.14
N GLU A 24 -8.84 13.85 8.16
CA GLU A 24 -9.33 12.47 8.21
C GLU A 24 -8.17 11.47 8.42
N TYR A 25 -7.09 11.60 7.65
CA TYR A 25 -5.97 10.66 7.67
C TYR A 25 -5.09 10.78 8.92
N TRP A 26 -4.81 12.01 9.35
CA TRP A 26 -3.84 12.31 10.41
C TRP A 26 -4.47 12.33 11.81
N GLU A 27 -5.74 12.73 11.91
CA GLU A 27 -6.39 12.96 13.21
C GLU A 27 -7.48 11.92 13.46
N THR A 28 -8.38 11.72 12.49
CA THR A 28 -9.57 10.88 12.70
C THR A 28 -9.28 9.37 12.66
N LEU A 29 -8.66 8.87 11.57
CA LEU A 29 -8.41 7.43 11.39
C LEU A 29 -7.51 6.83 12.48
N PRO A 30 -6.44 7.50 12.97
CA PRO A 30 -5.65 6.98 14.07
C PRO A 30 -6.47 6.78 15.34
N GLY A 31 -7.39 7.70 15.66
CA GLY A 31 -8.32 7.53 16.78
C GLY A 31 -9.16 6.25 16.67
N PHE A 32 -9.67 5.94 15.47
CA PHE A 32 -10.42 4.70 15.25
C PHE A 32 -9.57 3.45 15.45
N SER A 33 -8.33 3.49 14.97
CA SER A 33 -7.36 2.40 15.15
C SER A 33 -6.99 2.20 16.62
N SER A 34 -6.78 3.28 17.37
CA SER A 34 -6.49 3.25 18.80
C SER A 34 -7.64 2.63 19.60
N MET A 35 -8.89 3.01 19.32
CA MET A 35 -10.05 2.37 19.95
C MET A 35 -10.11 0.86 19.70
N LYS A 36 -9.96 0.42 18.44
CA LYS A 36 -9.97 -1.01 18.11
C LYS A 36 -8.82 -1.76 18.77
N THR A 37 -7.66 -1.12 18.86
CA THR A 37 -6.48 -1.69 19.51
C THR A 37 -6.73 -1.84 21.01
N SER A 38 -7.24 -0.80 21.68
CA SER A 38 -7.67 -0.84 23.08
C SER A 38 -8.65 -1.99 23.32
N ASP A 39 -9.74 -2.07 22.55
CA ASP A 39 -10.76 -3.12 22.70
C ASP A 39 -10.20 -4.55 22.52
N ARG A 40 -9.19 -4.71 21.65
CA ARG A 40 -8.52 -6.00 21.43
C ARG A 40 -7.58 -6.33 22.57
N VAL A 41 -6.82 -5.35 23.05
CA VAL A 41 -5.90 -5.51 24.17
C VAL A 41 -6.67 -5.82 25.46
N GLU A 42 -7.76 -5.12 25.75
CA GLU A 42 -8.61 -5.41 26.91
C GLU A 42 -9.12 -6.85 26.91
N ARG A 43 -9.62 -7.32 25.76
CA ARG A 43 -10.05 -8.72 25.59
C ARG A 43 -8.92 -9.71 25.78
N PHE A 44 -7.73 -9.40 25.26
CA PHE A 44 -6.56 -10.26 25.45
C PHE A 44 -6.13 -10.31 26.92
N LEU A 45 -6.06 -9.15 27.60
CA LEU A 45 -5.68 -9.07 29.01
C LEU A 45 -6.69 -9.73 29.95
N ALA A 46 -7.96 -9.87 29.55
CA ALA A 46 -8.95 -10.61 30.32
C ALA A 46 -8.67 -12.13 30.39
N GLU A 47 -7.91 -12.66 29.43
CA GLU A 47 -7.66 -14.11 29.28
C GLU A 47 -6.29 -14.56 29.79
N VAL A 48 -5.37 -13.64 30.07
CA VAL A 48 -4.01 -13.96 30.52
C VAL A 48 -3.91 -14.11 32.04
N PRO A 49 -3.04 -14.99 32.55
CA PRO A 49 -2.72 -15.03 33.97
C PRO A 49 -2.00 -13.74 34.38
N GLU A 50 -2.31 -13.24 35.58
CA GLU A 50 -1.71 -12.04 36.17
C GLU A 50 -1.67 -10.82 35.22
N PRO A 51 -2.81 -10.32 34.72
CA PRO A 51 -2.84 -9.26 33.70
C PRO A 51 -2.25 -7.92 34.14
N LYS A 52 -1.91 -7.79 35.44
CA LYS A 52 -1.26 -6.62 36.04
C LYS A 52 0.27 -6.76 36.16
N SER A 53 0.86 -7.89 35.78
CA SER A 53 2.30 -8.13 35.84
C SER A 53 3.08 -7.16 34.93
N LEU A 54 4.40 -7.02 35.15
CA LEU A 54 5.23 -6.12 34.36
C LEU A 54 5.31 -6.55 32.87
N GLU A 55 5.19 -7.85 32.61
CA GLU A 55 5.20 -8.44 31.26
C GLU A 55 4.15 -7.81 30.34
N TRP A 56 2.96 -7.51 30.88
CA TRP A 56 1.85 -6.95 30.10
C TRP A 56 1.79 -5.42 30.11
N LYS A 57 2.77 -4.72 30.69
CA LYS A 57 2.74 -3.26 30.82
C LYS A 57 2.61 -2.56 29.47
N SER A 58 3.40 -2.97 28.48
CA SER A 58 3.38 -2.38 27.14
C SER A 58 2.02 -2.48 26.45
N LEU A 59 1.25 -3.54 26.75
CA LEU A 59 -0.12 -3.68 26.26
C LEU A 59 -1.08 -2.80 27.04
N ARG A 60 -0.98 -2.78 28.38
CA ARG A 60 -1.82 -1.90 29.21
C ARG A 60 -1.68 -0.42 28.84
N ASP A 61 -0.49 0.02 28.46
CA ASP A 61 -0.24 1.39 28.01
C ASP A 61 -0.98 1.75 26.69
N LEU A 62 -1.53 0.75 25.98
CA LEU A 62 -2.38 0.94 24.78
C LEU A 62 -3.88 0.98 25.09
N VAL A 63 -4.29 0.70 26.34
CA VAL A 63 -5.69 0.69 26.75
C VAL A 63 -6.14 2.13 27.03
N LEU A 64 -7.15 2.57 26.28
CA LEU A 64 -7.78 3.88 26.46
C LEU A 64 -8.71 3.86 27.66
N THR A 65 -8.75 4.95 28.40
CA THR A 65 -9.75 5.21 29.44
C THR A 65 -11.15 5.36 28.83
N GLU A 66 -12.19 5.20 29.65
CA GLU A 66 -13.56 5.36 29.18
C GLU A 66 -13.87 6.80 28.73
N ASP A 67 -13.23 7.80 29.35
CA ASP A 67 -13.34 9.20 28.94
C ASP A 67 -12.72 9.42 27.55
N GLU A 68 -11.50 8.92 27.30
CA GLU A 68 -10.86 8.97 25.97
C GLU A 68 -11.70 8.27 24.89
N LYS A 69 -12.30 7.11 25.23
CA LYS A 69 -13.22 6.40 24.32
C LYS A 69 -14.51 7.18 24.08
N ALA A 70 -15.02 7.89 25.08
CA ALA A 70 -16.24 8.70 24.97
C ALA A 70 -16.01 9.90 24.06
N ASP A 71 -14.92 10.64 24.27
CA ASP A 71 -14.52 11.78 23.44
C ASP A 71 -14.37 11.36 21.97
N MET A 72 -13.68 10.25 21.70
CA MET A 72 -13.53 9.72 20.32
C MET A 72 -14.85 9.23 19.69
N LYS A 73 -15.85 8.85 20.49
CA LYS A 73 -17.17 8.42 19.99
C LYS A 73 -18.13 9.59 19.74
N GLN A 74 -17.91 10.73 20.40
CA GLN A 74 -18.79 11.89 20.30
C GLN A 74 -18.88 12.44 18.88
N ASP A 75 -17.77 12.38 18.14
CA ASP A 75 -17.68 12.96 16.80
C ASP A 75 -18.17 12.01 15.69
N PHE A 76 -18.16 10.69 15.92
CA PHE A 76 -18.49 9.70 14.88
C PHE A 76 -19.30 8.50 15.39
N SER A 77 -20.52 8.36 14.86
CA SER A 77 -21.30 7.12 15.00
C SER A 77 -20.56 5.92 14.40
N ARG A 78 -20.88 4.70 14.85
CA ARG A 78 -20.30 3.46 14.32
C ARG A 78 -20.45 3.35 12.79
N LYS A 79 -21.57 3.81 12.24
CA LYS A 79 -21.83 3.83 10.80
C LYS A 79 -20.89 4.79 10.08
N GLN A 80 -20.73 6.01 10.58
CA GLN A 80 -19.82 7.01 9.99
C GLN A 80 -18.37 6.52 10.03
N ARG A 81 -17.94 5.90 11.14
CA ARG A 81 -16.62 5.28 11.25
C ARG A 81 -16.40 4.23 10.17
N SER A 82 -17.34 3.30 10.01
CA SER A 82 -17.26 2.26 8.98
C SER A 82 -17.20 2.84 7.56
N ILE A 83 -17.96 3.90 7.28
CA ILE A 83 -17.95 4.56 5.97
C ILE A 83 -16.58 5.20 5.71
N LEU A 84 -16.03 5.90 6.71
CA LEU A 84 -14.74 6.59 6.58
C LEU A 84 -13.59 5.58 6.44
N GLU A 85 -13.59 4.50 7.21
CA GLU A 85 -12.62 3.42 7.08
C GLU A 85 -12.70 2.75 5.70
N GLN A 86 -13.93 2.55 5.18
CA GLN A 86 -14.11 2.00 3.85
C GLN A 86 -13.62 2.95 2.76
N LYS A 87 -13.86 4.26 2.89
CA LYS A 87 -13.32 5.30 2.00
C LYS A 87 -11.80 5.25 1.93
N TRP A 88 -11.14 5.10 3.08
CA TRP A 88 -9.68 5.04 3.18
C TRP A 88 -9.07 3.66 2.99
N SER A 89 -9.89 2.64 2.77
CA SER A 89 -9.42 1.32 2.36
C SER A 89 -8.78 1.37 0.97
N PHE A 90 -7.90 0.41 0.67
CA PHE A 90 -7.27 0.32 -0.65
C PHE A 90 -8.33 0.32 -1.78
N SER A 91 -9.34 -0.54 -1.67
CA SER A 91 -10.41 -0.63 -2.66
C SER A 91 -11.29 0.61 -2.72
N GLY A 92 -11.52 1.28 -1.58
CA GLY A 92 -12.24 2.55 -1.52
C GLY A 92 -11.53 3.65 -2.30
N ILE A 93 -10.23 3.83 -2.06
CA ILE A 93 -9.42 4.84 -2.74
C ILE A 93 -9.32 4.53 -4.25
N ILE A 94 -9.08 3.27 -4.64
CA ILE A 94 -9.07 2.86 -6.05
C ILE A 94 -10.40 3.21 -6.72
N LYS A 95 -11.53 2.92 -6.06
CA LYS A 95 -12.87 3.22 -6.58
C LYS A 95 -13.07 4.72 -6.77
N GLU A 96 -12.72 5.53 -5.78
CA GLU A 96 -12.88 6.99 -5.87
C GLU A 96 -11.99 7.60 -6.96
N LEU A 97 -10.72 7.19 -7.04
CA LEU A 97 -9.80 7.66 -8.09
C LEU A 97 -10.25 7.20 -9.48
N PHE A 98 -10.84 6.01 -9.61
CA PHE A 98 -11.41 5.56 -10.87
C PHE A 98 -12.65 6.40 -11.27
N MET A 99 -13.52 6.69 -10.30
CA MET A 99 -14.72 7.51 -10.51
C MET A 99 -14.41 8.99 -10.79
N SER A 100 -13.22 9.48 -10.42
CA SER A 100 -12.82 10.86 -10.73
C SER A 100 -12.57 11.10 -12.23
N GLY A 101 -12.60 10.07 -13.08
CA GLY A 101 -12.47 10.19 -14.53
C GLY A 101 -11.11 10.71 -15.01
N ARG A 102 -10.07 10.60 -14.17
CA ARG A 102 -8.75 11.15 -14.46
C ARG A 102 -7.92 10.17 -15.31
N ASP A 103 -7.89 10.43 -16.61
CA ASP A 103 -7.14 9.61 -17.57
C ASP A 103 -5.64 9.55 -17.27
N ASP A 104 -5.07 10.64 -16.74
CA ASP A 104 -3.65 10.70 -16.38
C ASP A 104 -3.27 9.78 -15.22
N LEU A 105 -4.24 9.30 -14.45
CA LEU A 105 -4.05 8.35 -13.36
C LEU A 105 -4.45 6.92 -13.68
N LYS A 106 -5.13 6.70 -14.81
CA LYS A 106 -5.73 5.41 -15.16
C LYS A 106 -4.73 4.26 -15.10
N LEU A 107 -3.55 4.44 -15.72
CA LEU A 107 -2.50 3.41 -15.71
C LEU A 107 -1.97 3.13 -14.30
N PHE A 108 -1.79 4.17 -13.48
CA PHE A 108 -1.37 4.01 -12.09
C PHE A 108 -2.41 3.25 -11.26
N ILE A 109 -3.69 3.60 -11.39
CA ILE A 109 -4.81 2.96 -10.68
C ILE A 109 -4.86 1.46 -11.03
N HIS A 110 -4.84 1.12 -12.32
CA HIS A 110 -4.85 -0.28 -12.76
C HIS A 110 -3.61 -1.04 -12.28
N SER A 111 -2.42 -0.44 -12.39
CA SER A 111 -1.17 -1.06 -11.95
C SER A 111 -1.15 -1.29 -10.45
N ALA A 112 -1.64 -0.34 -9.66
CA ALA A 112 -1.75 -0.47 -8.21
C ALA A 112 -2.75 -1.56 -7.82
N ALA A 113 -3.92 -1.63 -8.48
CA ALA A 113 -4.92 -2.66 -8.22
C ALA A 113 -4.38 -4.07 -8.52
N TYR A 114 -3.72 -4.25 -9.66
CA TYR A 114 -3.09 -5.52 -10.03
C TYR A 114 -1.97 -5.92 -9.06
N GLY A 115 -1.09 -4.98 -8.72
CA GLY A 115 -0.01 -5.20 -7.76
C GLY A 115 -0.53 -5.57 -6.38
N TYR A 116 -1.63 -4.97 -5.94
CA TYR A 116 -2.26 -5.25 -4.64
C TYR A 116 -2.85 -6.65 -4.60
N GLY A 117 -3.63 -7.05 -5.61
CA GLY A 117 -4.16 -8.41 -5.69
C GLY A 117 -3.04 -9.46 -5.69
N SER A 118 -2.01 -9.24 -6.48
CA SER A 118 -0.86 -10.17 -6.52
C SER A 118 -0.12 -10.25 -5.17
N SER A 119 0.02 -9.12 -4.47
CA SER A 119 0.71 -9.07 -3.17
C SER A 119 -0.15 -9.63 -2.04
N SER A 120 -1.48 -9.50 -2.10
CA SER A 120 -2.37 -9.99 -1.05
C SER A 120 -2.33 -11.51 -0.95
N HIS A 121 -2.28 -12.22 -2.08
CA HIS A 121 -2.08 -13.68 -2.11
C HIS A 121 -0.82 -14.11 -1.35
N LEU A 122 0.29 -13.39 -1.57
CA LEU A 122 1.56 -13.66 -0.87
C LEU A 122 1.49 -13.34 0.63
N ILE A 123 0.88 -12.21 1.01
CA ILE A 123 0.74 -11.78 2.42
C ILE A 123 -0.13 -12.76 3.20
N HIS A 124 -1.24 -13.20 2.61
CA HIS A 124 -2.17 -14.14 3.22
C HIS A 124 -1.72 -15.60 3.10
N LYS A 125 -0.66 -15.88 2.33
CA LYS A 125 -0.15 -17.24 2.07
C LYS A 125 -1.27 -18.18 1.64
N ASP A 126 -2.17 -17.70 0.81
CA ASP A 126 -3.24 -18.53 0.27
C ASP A 126 -2.70 -19.50 -0.78
N GLY A 127 -3.60 -20.29 -1.38
CA GLY A 127 -3.24 -21.30 -2.37
C GLY A 127 -2.43 -20.74 -3.53
N ASP A 128 -2.74 -19.53 -4.00
CA ASP A 128 -2.01 -18.86 -5.07
C ASP A 128 -0.64 -18.38 -4.58
N GLY A 129 -0.57 -17.77 -3.39
CA GLY A 129 0.69 -17.31 -2.81
C GLY A 129 1.69 -18.44 -2.53
N VAL A 130 1.22 -19.56 -1.96
CA VAL A 130 2.06 -20.76 -1.72
C VAL A 130 2.35 -21.47 -3.03
N GLY A 131 1.36 -21.57 -3.92
CA GLY A 131 1.48 -22.15 -5.25
C GLY A 131 2.59 -21.49 -6.06
N MET A 132 2.71 -20.15 -6.02
CA MET A 132 3.79 -19.42 -6.68
C MET A 132 5.19 -19.85 -6.21
N VAL A 133 5.39 -20.15 -4.93
CA VAL A 133 6.69 -20.61 -4.41
C VAL A 133 6.97 -22.03 -4.89
N TRP A 134 5.97 -22.91 -4.76
CA TRP A 134 6.07 -24.30 -5.18
C TRP A 134 6.35 -24.43 -6.68
N GLU A 135 5.59 -23.71 -7.49
CA GLU A 135 5.72 -23.66 -8.94
C GLU A 135 7.16 -23.27 -9.34
N ARG A 136 7.72 -22.23 -8.72
CA ARG A 136 9.12 -21.82 -8.94
C ARG A 136 10.10 -22.93 -8.58
N CYS A 137 9.89 -23.69 -7.52
CA CYS A 137 10.78 -24.80 -7.13
C CYS A 137 10.73 -25.98 -8.11
N THR A 138 9.62 -26.17 -8.82
CA THR A 138 9.45 -27.27 -9.79
C THR A 138 9.99 -26.98 -11.19
N ARG A 139 10.36 -25.73 -11.48
CA ARG A 139 10.97 -25.33 -12.76
C ARG A 139 12.39 -25.89 -12.90
N ASP A 140 12.87 -26.03 -14.14
CA ASP A 140 14.30 -26.29 -14.38
C ASP A 140 15.18 -25.08 -13.99
N ALA A 141 16.49 -25.30 -13.90
CA ALA A 141 17.43 -24.31 -13.38
C ALA A 141 17.42 -22.98 -14.16
N GLU A 142 17.27 -23.02 -15.48
CA GLU A 142 17.26 -21.82 -16.31
C GLU A 142 15.98 -21.01 -16.08
N ARG A 143 14.82 -21.68 -16.14
CA ARG A 143 13.51 -21.08 -15.85
C ARG A 143 13.41 -20.53 -14.44
N GLN A 144 13.99 -21.23 -13.46
CA GLN A 144 14.11 -20.76 -12.08
C GLN A 144 14.91 -19.47 -11.97
N MET A 145 16.05 -19.39 -12.66
CA MET A 145 16.87 -18.18 -12.63
C MET A 145 16.12 -17.02 -13.30
N ALA A 146 15.51 -17.27 -14.46
CA ALA A 146 14.76 -16.28 -15.21
C ALA A 146 13.60 -15.68 -14.40
N VAL A 147 12.78 -16.50 -13.75
CA VAL A 147 11.66 -16.02 -12.93
C VAL A 147 12.13 -15.25 -11.69
N LYS A 148 13.22 -15.68 -11.04
CA LYS A 148 13.80 -14.97 -9.89
C LYS A 148 14.33 -13.60 -10.30
N LEU A 149 15.07 -13.53 -11.42
CA LEU A 149 15.65 -12.30 -11.92
C LEU A 149 14.58 -11.32 -12.42
N GLY A 150 13.60 -11.81 -13.19
CA GLY A 150 12.46 -11.01 -13.65
C GLY A 150 11.61 -10.48 -12.49
N HIS A 151 11.34 -11.29 -11.48
CA HIS A 151 10.62 -10.86 -10.29
C HIS A 151 11.42 -9.82 -9.47
N SER A 152 12.72 -10.02 -9.31
CA SER A 152 13.61 -9.05 -8.65
C SER A 152 13.63 -7.72 -9.40
N ALA A 153 13.73 -7.76 -10.73
CA ALA A 153 13.69 -6.57 -11.56
C ALA A 153 12.36 -5.82 -11.44
N ARG A 154 11.24 -6.56 -11.36
CA ARG A 154 9.92 -5.96 -11.13
C ARG A 154 9.83 -5.24 -9.79
N ILE A 155 10.33 -5.83 -8.70
CA ILE A 155 10.36 -5.20 -7.37
C ILE A 155 11.14 -3.88 -7.40
N VAL A 156 12.34 -3.89 -7.98
CA VAL A 156 13.18 -2.69 -8.07
C VAL A 156 12.49 -1.62 -8.92
N SER A 157 11.93 -1.99 -10.07
CA SER A 157 11.16 -1.09 -10.93
C SER A 157 9.99 -0.44 -10.19
N ASP A 158 9.22 -1.23 -9.43
CA ASP A 158 8.09 -0.72 -8.64
C ASP A 158 8.52 0.28 -7.57
N VAL A 159 9.64 0.03 -6.87
CA VAL A 159 10.21 0.99 -5.91
C VAL A 159 10.54 2.32 -6.58
N CYS A 160 11.21 2.28 -7.74
CA CYS A 160 11.56 3.46 -8.52
C CYS A 160 10.31 4.23 -8.97
N VAL A 161 9.34 3.53 -9.57
CA VAL A 161 8.09 4.14 -10.06
C VAL A 161 7.31 4.78 -8.91
N PHE A 162 7.13 4.08 -7.79
CA PHE A 162 6.40 4.62 -6.64
C PHE A 162 7.13 5.78 -5.95
N ALA A 163 8.47 5.80 -5.95
CA ALA A 163 9.23 6.95 -5.49
C ALA A 163 9.02 8.17 -6.40
N LYS A 164 9.11 8.00 -7.72
CA LYS A 164 8.87 9.08 -8.70
C LYS A 164 7.45 9.64 -8.64
N ILE A 165 6.43 8.79 -8.47
CA ILE A 165 5.05 9.24 -8.32
C ILE A 165 4.90 10.11 -7.07
N ARG A 166 5.47 9.70 -5.93
CA ARG A 166 5.44 10.53 -4.72
C ARG A 166 6.14 11.86 -4.93
N LEU A 167 7.31 11.87 -5.57
CA LEU A 167 8.02 13.10 -5.89
C LEU A 167 7.22 14.01 -6.83
N LEU A 168 6.60 13.46 -7.88
CA LEU A 168 5.76 14.22 -8.81
C LEU A 168 4.64 14.96 -8.09
N TYR A 169 3.97 14.28 -7.18
CA TYR A 169 2.85 14.84 -6.44
C TYR A 169 3.27 15.84 -5.37
N LEU A 170 4.45 15.63 -4.76
CA LEU A 170 5.07 16.62 -3.89
C LEU A 170 5.36 17.92 -4.66
N LEU A 171 6.07 17.83 -5.79
CA LEU A 171 6.46 18.99 -6.59
C LEU A 171 5.23 19.74 -7.11
N LYS A 172 4.21 19.02 -7.59
CA LYS A 172 2.93 19.63 -8.00
C LYS A 172 2.28 20.41 -6.86
N ALA A 173 2.27 19.86 -5.65
CA ALA A 173 1.68 20.52 -4.49
C ALA A 173 2.48 21.75 -4.03
N CYS A 174 3.80 21.71 -4.17
CA CYS A 174 4.68 22.84 -3.92
C CYS A 174 4.71 23.86 -5.07
N GLN A 175 4.01 23.60 -6.19
CA GLN A 175 4.03 24.42 -7.41
C GLN A 175 5.44 24.54 -8.02
N GLU A 176 6.23 23.49 -7.89
CA GLU A 176 7.62 23.40 -8.35
C GLU A 176 7.73 22.71 -9.72
N GLU A 177 8.86 22.93 -10.39
CA GLU A 177 9.16 22.31 -11.68
C GLU A 177 9.29 20.78 -11.58
N THR A 178 8.69 20.06 -12.53
CA THR A 178 8.68 18.58 -12.54
C THR A 178 9.74 17.97 -13.47
N ALA A 179 10.45 18.78 -14.25
CA ALA A 179 11.47 18.35 -15.22
C ALA A 179 12.64 17.59 -14.56
N TYR A 180 12.92 17.85 -13.28
CA TYR A 180 13.92 17.09 -12.50
C TYR A 180 13.68 15.58 -12.50
N ILE A 181 12.41 15.14 -12.61
CA ILE A 181 12.08 13.71 -12.70
C ILE A 181 12.61 13.13 -14.00
N THR A 182 12.47 13.85 -15.12
CA THR A 182 13.01 13.45 -16.42
C THR A 182 14.53 13.37 -16.38
N HIS A 183 15.21 14.33 -15.75
CA HIS A 183 16.67 14.29 -15.60
C HIS A 183 17.16 13.08 -14.79
N ILE A 184 16.42 12.68 -13.74
CA ILE A 184 16.70 11.45 -13.00
C ILE A 184 16.52 10.23 -13.93
N ASP A 185 15.44 10.18 -14.70
CA ASP A 185 15.17 9.07 -15.62
C ASP A 185 16.24 8.94 -16.73
N GLU A 186 16.74 10.07 -17.24
CA GLU A 186 17.85 10.08 -18.21
C GLU A 186 19.15 9.58 -17.60
N ARG A 187 19.50 10.07 -16.39
CA ARG A 187 20.72 9.66 -15.69
C ARG A 187 20.75 8.17 -15.36
N TYR A 188 19.59 7.59 -15.04
CA TYR A 188 19.46 6.18 -14.68
C TYR A 188 18.80 5.34 -15.79
N ARG A 189 18.85 5.80 -17.05
CA ARG A 189 18.30 5.06 -18.19
C ARG A 189 18.87 3.64 -18.28
N TRP A 190 20.17 3.49 -18.04
CA TRP A 190 20.86 2.19 -18.03
C TRP A 190 20.23 1.20 -17.03
N LEU A 191 19.80 1.67 -15.86
CA LEU A 191 19.14 0.82 -14.86
C LEU A 191 17.80 0.31 -15.40
N ASN A 192 17.00 1.21 -15.97
CA ASN A 192 15.71 0.83 -16.58
C ASN A 192 15.91 -0.18 -17.72
N GLU A 193 16.94 -0.01 -18.54
CA GLU A 193 17.29 -0.96 -19.60
C GLU A 193 17.66 -2.34 -19.04
N GLU A 194 18.48 -2.42 -18.00
CA GLU A 194 18.83 -3.69 -17.36
C GLU A 194 17.63 -4.40 -16.71
N LEU A 195 16.75 -3.64 -16.03
CA LEU A 195 15.52 -4.18 -15.45
C LEU A 195 14.59 -4.73 -16.55
N ASN A 196 14.48 -4.02 -17.67
CA ASN A 196 13.69 -4.46 -18.83
C ASN A 196 14.27 -5.71 -19.48
N LYS A 197 15.60 -5.82 -19.60
CA LYS A 197 16.25 -7.05 -20.11
C LYS A 197 15.90 -8.27 -19.26
N ALA A 198 15.91 -8.15 -17.93
CA ALA A 198 15.54 -9.24 -17.04
C ALA A 198 14.07 -9.67 -17.22
N ALA A 199 13.16 -8.70 -17.36
CA ALA A 199 11.74 -8.98 -17.63
C ALA A 199 11.52 -9.63 -19.00
N SER A 200 12.17 -9.12 -20.05
CA SER A 200 12.09 -9.69 -21.41
C SER A 200 12.67 -11.09 -21.47
N ARG A 201 13.79 -11.35 -20.79
CA ARG A 201 14.40 -12.68 -20.70
C ARG A 201 13.45 -13.69 -20.06
N PHE A 202 12.78 -13.31 -18.97
CA PHE A 202 11.75 -14.14 -18.35
C PHE A 202 10.64 -14.47 -19.35
N ASN A 203 10.08 -13.46 -20.03
CA ASN A 203 9.01 -13.68 -21.00
C ASN A 203 9.43 -14.58 -22.16
N GLN A 204 10.65 -14.41 -22.66
CA GLN A 204 11.19 -15.23 -23.75
C GLN A 204 11.37 -16.69 -23.33
N ILE A 205 11.91 -16.95 -22.14
CA ILE A 205 12.14 -18.32 -21.65
C ILE A 205 10.82 -19.05 -21.35
N GLU A 206 9.81 -18.32 -20.87
CA GLU A 206 8.54 -18.91 -20.45
C GLU A 206 7.49 -19.01 -21.56
N TYR A 207 7.47 -18.04 -22.47
CA TYR A 207 6.40 -17.85 -23.44
C TYR A 207 6.92 -17.58 -24.85
N GLY A 208 8.23 -17.40 -25.04
CA GLY A 208 8.81 -17.33 -26.38
C GLY A 208 8.65 -18.68 -27.06
N ASP A 209 8.12 -18.67 -28.28
CA ASP A 209 7.68 -19.84 -29.05
C ASP A 209 8.51 -21.11 -28.77
N LYS A 210 7.81 -22.14 -28.29
CA LYS A 210 8.24 -23.53 -28.50
C LYS A 210 7.59 -24.05 -29.79
N GLY A 211 7.77 -23.32 -30.88
CA GLY A 211 7.21 -23.65 -32.21
C GLY A 211 5.72 -23.34 -32.36
#